data_AF-A0A1G1YHC2-F1
#
_entry.id   AF-A0A1G1YHC2-F1
#
_cell.length_a   1.000
_cell.length_b   1.000
_cell.length_c   1.000
_cell.angle_alpha   90.00
_cell.angle_beta   90.00
_cell.angle_gamma   90.00
#
_symmetry.space_group_name_H-M   'P 1'
#
loop_
_entity.id
_entity.type
_entity.pdbx_description
1 polymer ?
#
loop_
_entity_poly.entity_id
_entity_poly.type
_entity_poly.pdbx_seq_one_letter_code
_entity_poly.pdbx_strand_id
1 'polypeptide(L)'
;MKAKVISQLVYESFLDFSHGLENKIKRLFIEEAGNLVITIYRDSVLVFTDFQIESDCEILGEVEVSAGLVAKALTLTKVQAEMDDFKDTILTLLGESC
;
A
#
# COMPACT_ATOMS: atom_id res chain seq x y z
N MET A 1 11.59 -14.48 5.70
CA MET A 1 10.85 -14.65 4.43
C MET A 1 11.31 -13.57 3.50
N LYS A 2 11.43 -13.87 2.21
CA LYS A 2 11.99 -12.91 1.25
C LYS A 2 10.98 -11.85 0.88
N ALA A 3 11.43 -10.60 0.82
CA ALA A 3 10.72 -9.48 0.25
C ALA A 3 11.57 -8.84 -0.85
N LYS A 4 10.94 -8.41 -1.94
CA LYS A 4 11.56 -7.55 -2.96
C LYS A 4 11.43 -6.10 -2.50
N VAL A 5 12.53 -5.35 -2.52
CA VAL A 5 12.47 -3.89 -2.41
C VAL A 5 12.19 -3.35 -3.80
N ILE A 6 11.03 -2.75 -3.99
CA ILE A 6 10.64 -2.13 -5.27
C ILE A 6 10.63 -0.61 -5.14
N SER A 7 11.01 0.08 -6.20
CA SER A 7 10.73 1.49 -6.40
C SER A 7 9.60 1.60 -7.40
N GLN A 8 8.56 2.35 -7.08
CA GLN A 8 7.46 2.64 -8.00
C GLN A 8 7.29 4.14 -8.14
N LEU A 9 6.97 4.55 -9.36
CA LEU A 9 6.58 5.91 -9.69
C LEU A 9 5.12 6.14 -9.29
N VAL A 10 4.85 7.18 -8.51
CA VAL A 10 3.50 7.53 -8.08
C VAL A 10 3.20 8.99 -8.37
N TYR A 11 1.94 9.24 -8.69
CA TYR A 11 1.38 10.57 -8.84
C TYR A 11 0.35 10.78 -7.73
N GLU A 12 0.49 11.86 -6.97
CA GLU A 12 -0.35 12.09 -5.79
C GLU A 12 -1.67 12.80 -6.16
N SER A 13 -1.75 13.35 -7.36
CA SER A 13 -2.92 13.99 -7.92
C SER A 13 -2.90 13.98 -9.45
N PHE A 14 -4.04 14.28 -10.07
CA PHE A 14 -4.12 14.53 -11.50
C PHE A 14 -3.21 15.69 -11.94
N LEU A 15 -3.05 16.71 -11.08
CA LEU A 15 -2.15 17.82 -11.35
C LEU A 15 -0.68 17.37 -11.37
N ASP A 16 -0.29 16.48 -10.44
CA ASP A 16 1.07 15.94 -10.44
C ASP A 16 1.34 15.13 -11.70
N PHE A 17 0.36 14.33 -12.13
CA PHE A 17 0.41 13.63 -13.41
C PHE A 17 0.52 14.59 -14.60
N SER A 18 -0.33 15.61 -14.68
CA SER A 18 -0.35 16.52 -15.83
C SER A 18 0.86 17.45 -15.91
N HIS A 19 1.55 17.67 -14.79
CA HIS A 19 2.75 18.51 -14.70
C HIS A 19 4.05 17.73 -14.57
N GLY A 20 4.01 16.39 -14.59
CA GLY A 20 5.21 15.54 -14.48
C GLY A 20 5.89 15.64 -13.11
N LEU A 21 5.14 15.95 -12.05
CA LEU A 21 5.62 15.99 -10.67
C LEU A 21 5.57 14.58 -10.08
N GLU A 22 6.40 13.69 -10.62
CA GLU A 22 6.47 12.30 -10.20
C GLU A 22 7.28 12.11 -8.91
N ASN A 23 6.80 11.24 -8.02
CA ASN A 23 7.53 10.81 -6.84
C ASN A 23 7.87 9.33 -6.96
N LYS A 24 9.12 8.96 -6.67
CA LYS A 24 9.52 7.55 -6.53
C LYS A 24 9.41 7.14 -5.08
N ILE A 25 8.59 6.13 -4.80
CA ILE A 25 8.46 5.58 -3.46
C ILE A 25 8.99 4.15 -3.39
N LYS A 26 9.68 3.84 -2.29
CA LYS A 26 10.20 2.51 -2.01
C LYS A 26 9.17 1.70 -1.23
N ARG A 27 9.00 0.45 -1.61
CA ARG A 27 8.04 -0.46 -1.01
C ARG A 27 8.68 -1.83 -0.79
N LEU A 28 8.27 -2.50 0.28
CA LEU A 28 8.52 -3.92 0.46
C LEU A 28 7.37 -4.67 -0.23
N PHE A 29 7.70 -5.54 -1.17
CA PHE A 29 6.77 -6.42 -1.86
C PHE A 29 7.04 -7.87 -1.46
N ILE A 30 6.01 -8.55 -0.97
CA ILE A 30 6.09 -9.90 -0.43
C ILE A 30 5.08 -10.77 -1.18
N GLU A 31 5.58 -11.45 -2.21
CA GLU A 31 4.79 -12.28 -3.14
C GLU A 31 4.05 -13.42 -2.40
N GLU A 32 4.76 -14.13 -1.52
CA GLU A 32 4.23 -15.26 -0.76
C GLU A 32 3.12 -14.90 0.24
N ALA A 33 2.92 -13.61 0.53
CA ALA A 33 1.90 -13.12 1.46
C ALA A 33 0.70 -12.49 0.73
N GLY A 34 0.30 -13.06 -0.41
CA GLY A 34 -0.80 -12.54 -1.22
C GLY A 34 -0.44 -11.21 -1.87
N ASN A 35 0.78 -11.12 -2.40
CA ASN A 35 1.30 -9.89 -3.00
C ASN A 35 1.22 -8.67 -2.05
N LEU A 36 1.56 -8.89 -0.79
CA LEU A 36 1.54 -7.86 0.25
C LEU A 36 2.55 -6.76 -0.06
N VAL A 37 2.13 -5.52 0.10
CA VAL A 37 2.97 -4.33 0.03
C VAL A 37 2.99 -3.62 1.38
N ILE A 38 4.18 -3.19 1.80
CA ILE A 38 4.39 -2.34 2.98
C ILE A 38 5.22 -1.12 2.55
N THR A 39 4.76 0.08 2.87
CA THR A 39 5.52 1.31 2.64
C THR A 39 5.28 2.35 3.74
N ILE A 40 6.21 3.28 3.86
CA ILE A 40 6.04 4.48 4.68
C ILE A 40 5.79 5.63 3.71
N TYR A 41 4.71 6.35 3.92
CA TYR A 41 4.37 7.51 3.11
C TYR A 41 3.78 8.60 3.99
N ARG A 42 4.38 9.80 3.95
CA ARG A 42 3.99 10.96 4.78
C ARG A 42 3.72 10.58 6.24
N ASP A 43 4.73 9.98 6.87
CA ASP A 43 4.71 9.49 8.26
C ASP A 43 3.66 8.43 8.60
N SER A 44 2.99 7.88 7.59
CA SER A 44 1.99 6.82 7.74
C SER A 44 2.49 5.49 7.19
N VAL A 45 2.14 4.39 7.86
CA VAL A 45 2.36 3.04 7.32
C VAL A 45 1.19 2.71 6.40
N LEU A 46 1.48 2.43 5.13
CA LEU A 46 0.49 1.96 4.17
C LEU A 46 0.75 0.48 3.88
N VAL A 47 -0.33 -0.29 3.89
CA VAL A 47 -0.32 -1.75 3.73
C VAL A 47 -1.52 -2.19 2.93
N PHE A 48 -1.27 -3.01 1.90
CA PHE A 48 -2.33 -3.56 1.05
C PHE A 48 -1.85 -4.86 0.38
N THR A 49 -2.80 -5.72 0.02
CA THR A 49 -2.56 -6.99 -0.67
C THR A 49 -2.93 -6.89 -2.15
N ASP A 50 -2.74 -7.98 -2.88
CA ASP A 50 -3.18 -8.15 -4.27
C ASP A 50 -2.49 -7.21 -5.28
N PHE A 51 -1.41 -6.55 -4.84
CA PHE A 51 -0.61 -5.68 -5.69
C PHE A 51 0.01 -6.46 -6.85
N GLN A 52 0.02 -5.87 -8.04
CA GLN A 52 0.71 -6.43 -9.19
C GLN A 52 1.91 -5.56 -9.51
N ILE A 53 3.07 -6.18 -9.70
CA ILE A 53 4.25 -5.44 -10.19
C ILE A 53 3.99 -5.07 -11.65
N GLU A 54 3.91 -3.77 -11.91
CA GLU A 54 3.72 -3.20 -13.25
C GLU A 54 5.04 -2.76 -13.88
N SER A 55 5.01 -2.30 -15.14
CA SER A 55 6.21 -1.90 -15.88
C SER A 55 6.94 -0.67 -15.31
N ASP A 56 6.25 0.11 -14.49
CA ASP A 56 6.78 1.29 -13.79
C ASP A 56 7.51 0.94 -12.48
N CYS A 57 7.54 -0.35 -12.12
CA CYS A 57 8.22 -0.85 -10.94
C CYS A 57 9.65 -1.29 -11.24
N GLU A 58 10.61 -0.76 -10.49
CA GLU A 58 12.02 -1.16 -10.52
C GLU A 58 12.33 -2.02 -9.29
N ILE A 59 12.82 -3.26 -9.49
CA ILE A 59 13.28 -4.12 -8.40
C ILE A 59 14.69 -3.69 -7.99
N LEU A 60 14.84 -3.16 -6.78
CA LEU A 60 16.10 -2.66 -6.24
C LEU A 60 16.93 -3.74 -5.52
N GLY A 61 16.30 -4.84 -5.11
CA GLY A 61 16.96 -5.95 -4.43
C GLY A 61 16.01 -6.82 -3.61
N GLU A 62 16.59 -7.75 -2.86
CA GLU A 62 15.86 -8.64 -1.95
C GLU A 62 16.34 -8.43 -0.51
N VAL A 63 15.41 -8.53 0.44
CA VAL A 63 15.69 -8.46 1.87
C VAL A 63 14.91 -9.55 2.61
N GLU A 64 15.47 -10.01 3.73
CA GLU A 64 14.74 -10.87 4.66
C GLU A 64 13.84 -10.03 5.57
N VAL A 65 12.57 -10.38 5.62
CA VAL A 65 11.61 -9.82 6.56
C VAL A 65 11.14 -10.88 7.55
N SER A 66 10.86 -10.45 8.79
CA SER A 66 10.39 -11.36 9.83
C SER A 66 8.92 -11.73 9.61
N ALA A 67 8.56 -12.98 9.95
CA ALA A 67 7.17 -13.41 9.94
C ALA A 67 6.28 -12.53 10.84
N GLY A 68 6.83 -12.02 11.95
CA GLY A 68 6.12 -11.11 12.84
C GLY A 68 5.76 -9.77 12.20
N LEU A 69 6.63 -9.22 11.33
CA LEU A 69 6.33 -8.00 10.57
C LEU A 69 5.19 -8.25 9.57
N VAL A 70 5.25 -9.35 8.84
CA VAL A 70 4.22 -9.71 7.85
C VAL A 70 2.87 -10.00 8.50
N ALA A 71 2.86 -10.70 9.64
CA ALA A 71 1.64 -10.92 10.40
C ALA A 71 1.00 -9.58 10.85
N LYS A 72 1.79 -8.64 11.36
CA LYS A 72 1.30 -7.30 11.73
C LYS A 72 0.73 -6.53 10.54
N ALA A 73 1.42 -6.58 9.40
CA ALA A 73 0.97 -5.95 8.17
C ALA A 73 -0.38 -6.53 7.68
N LEU A 74 -0.54 -7.85 7.69
CA LEU A 74 -1.81 -8.50 7.34
C LEU A 74 -2.92 -8.24 8.36
N THR A 75 -2.61 -8.01 9.63
CA THR A 75 -3.62 -7.54 10.60
C THR A 75 -4.06 -6.12 10.26
N LEU A 76 -3.13 -5.23 9.90
CA LEU A 76 -3.45 -3.85 9.54
C LEU A 76 -4.37 -3.77 8.30
N THR A 77 -4.18 -4.62 7.29
CA THR A 77 -5.08 -4.64 6.11
C THR A 77 -6.52 -4.99 6.49
N LYS A 78 -6.71 -5.93 7.43
CA LYS A 78 -8.04 -6.29 7.95
C LYS A 78 -8.68 -5.16 8.74
N VAL A 79 -7.91 -4.55 9.64
CA VAL A 79 -8.38 -3.40 10.43
C VAL A 79 -8.78 -2.24 9.52
N GLN A 80 -8.04 -2.02 8.43
CA GLN A 80 -8.37 -0.98 7.47
C GLN A 80 -9.69 -1.26 6.75
N ALA A 81 -9.92 -2.49 6.29
CA ALA A 81 -11.21 -2.87 5.70
C ALA A 81 -12.38 -2.70 6.69
N GLU A 82 -12.21 -3.11 7.95
CA GLU A 82 -13.22 -2.91 9.00
C GLU A 82 -13.49 -1.41 9.27
N MET A 83 -12.44 -0.57 9.21
CA MET A 83 -12.57 0.87 9.39
C MET A 83 -13.29 1.53 8.20
N ASP A 84 -13.06 1.06 6.98
CA ASP A 84 -13.75 1.53 5.78
C ASP A 84 -15.24 1.18 5.85
N ASP A 85 -15.59 -0.07 6.21
CA ASP A 85 -16.99 -0.49 6.44
C ASP A 85 -17.67 0.36 7.53
N PHE A 86 -16.95 0.64 8.62
CA PHE A 86 -17.44 1.49 9.71
C PHE A 86 -17.68 2.93 9.25
N LYS A 87 -16.76 3.49 8.45
CA LYS A 87 -16.88 4.82 7.86
C LYS A 87 -18.10 4.91 6.95
N ASP A 88 -18.32 3.92 6.09
CA ASP A 88 -19.48 3.87 5.17
C ASP A 88 -20.80 3.82 5.94
N THR A 89 -20.82 3.09 7.06
CA THR A 89 -21.98 3.07 7.98
C THR A 89 -22.27 4.46 8.55
N ILE A 90 -21.23 5.19 8.98
CA ILE A 90 -21.40 6.56 9.50
C ILE A 90 -21.90 7.50 8.39
N LEU A 91 -21.30 7.46 7.20
CA LEU A 91 -21.71 8.31 6.07
C LEU A 91 -23.19 8.09 5.71
N THR A 92 -23.64 6.83 5.72
CA THR A 92 -25.04 6.47 5.51
C THR A 92 -25.96 7.09 6.57
N LEU A 93 -25.57 7.02 7.86
CA LEU A 93 -26.35 7.60 8.96
C LEU A 93 -26.40 9.14 8.92
N LEU A 94 -25.38 9.78 8.35
CA LEU A 94 -25.32 11.23 8.14
C LEU A 94 -26.12 11.69 6.90
N GLY A 95 -26.62 10.75 6.08
CA GLY A 95 -27.29 11.07 4.82
C GLY A 95 -26.33 11.48 3.69
N GLU A 96 -25.03 11.18 3.85
CA GLU A 96 -23.96 11.47 2.90
C GLU A 96 -23.64 10.22 2.05
N SER A 97 -24.67 9.55 1.51
CA SER A 97 -24.46 8.44 0.58
C SER A 97 -23.81 8.97 -0.71
N CYS A 98 -22.61 8.48 -1.02
CA CYS A 98 -21.93 8.66 -2.31
C CYS A 98 -22.77 8.10 -3.48
#